data_AF-A0A315B0A0-F1
#
_entry.id   AF-A0A315B0A0-F1
#
_cell.length_a   1.000
_cell.length_b   1.000
_cell.length_c   1.000
_cell.angle_alpha   90.00
_cell.angle_beta   90.00
_cell.angle_gamma   90.00
#
_symmetry.space_group_name_H-M   'P 1'
#
loop_
_entity.id
_entity.type
_entity.pdbx_description
1 polymer ?
#
loop_
_entity_poly.entity_id
_entity_poly.type
_entity_poly.pdbx_seq_one_letter_code
_entity_poly.pdbx_strand_id
1 'polypeptide(L)'
;MLFDALQRGQAEDERKLNLYSISTSALANKGGQIGKKKQRLHSWLAENGCALVQWEDKGSNIKGTVSKVKLTKLVSMEDPMSINTQAMTDEQAEREIDAFLTGDDESNKELFDLLYPELSGDDAEDLLGELFDQVKVDVESLSAYVTWVNTKSDKFDAKQKKSRTRQAKTILAVCAHTGGIYLQRRKPSAFGRTYYEGVSVQSVPKDLRKAMLGNCWEYDMRSSVIAWKMGYGWKWIAQHKPGASVRDEFKATLNYLEDKKDLMHTVRLYTFLDESNVRRDQQLDLLKQAFTAVSFGARLTTKGWQDTGGTWQNPALVSIIKNPEERARFVKDPSVLAFIQEQNKLDDWLIEQVKKERPQYLRDPNLQTISGRPSKAKIVAYLYQNNETHAMDIVRAAVEASESPRVSWRLVGLS
;
A
#
# COMPACT_ATOMS: atom_id res chain seq x y z
N MET A 1 -5.93 -5.74 -16.78
CA MET A 1 -6.67 -4.46 -16.80
C MET A 1 -8.14 -4.62 -16.40
N LEU A 2 -8.97 -5.32 -17.19
CA LEU A 2 -10.39 -5.56 -16.82
C LEU A 2 -10.51 -6.45 -15.58
N PHE A 3 -9.70 -7.51 -15.51
CA PHE A 3 -9.57 -8.37 -14.34
C PHE A 3 -9.22 -7.56 -13.07
N ASP A 4 -8.18 -6.71 -13.13
CA ASP A 4 -7.81 -5.81 -12.02
C ASP A 4 -8.93 -4.85 -11.63
N ALA A 5 -9.71 -4.35 -12.60
CA ALA A 5 -10.85 -3.48 -12.34
C ALA A 5 -11.95 -4.21 -11.57
N LEU A 6 -12.19 -5.47 -11.91
CA LEU A 6 -13.16 -6.31 -11.23
C LEU A 6 -12.71 -6.71 -9.82
N GLN A 7 -11.41 -6.95 -9.60
CA GLN A 7 -10.85 -7.21 -8.26
C GLN A 7 -11.04 -6.02 -7.31
N ARG A 8 -11.03 -4.78 -7.81
CA ARG A 8 -11.34 -3.57 -7.02
C ARG A 8 -12.82 -3.42 -6.67
N GLY A 9 -13.70 -4.22 -7.28
CA GLY A 9 -15.15 -4.10 -7.17
C GLY A 9 -15.73 -2.95 -7.99
N GLN A 10 -16.97 -3.12 -8.43
CA GLN A 10 -17.73 -2.13 -9.21
C GLN A 10 -18.74 -1.41 -8.32
N ALA A 11 -18.89 -0.10 -8.52
CA ALA A 11 -20.00 0.65 -7.95
C ALA A 11 -21.35 0.24 -8.58
N GLU A 12 -22.45 0.62 -7.93
CA GLU A 12 -23.80 0.17 -8.33
C GLU A 12 -24.19 0.71 -9.71
N ASP A 13 -23.82 1.94 -10.02
CA ASP A 13 -23.96 2.57 -11.35
C ASP A 13 -23.11 1.84 -12.40
N GLU A 14 -21.86 1.52 -12.06
CA GLU A 14 -20.98 0.74 -12.95
C GLU A 14 -21.56 -0.65 -13.24
N ARG A 15 -22.19 -1.30 -12.26
CA ARG A 15 -22.84 -2.59 -12.44
C ARG A 15 -24.08 -2.49 -13.33
N LYS A 16 -24.95 -1.50 -13.08
CA LYS A 16 -26.19 -1.31 -13.85
C LYS A 16 -25.92 -0.95 -15.31
N LEU A 17 -24.81 -0.25 -15.58
CA LEU A 17 -24.45 0.23 -16.91
C LEU A 17 -23.37 -0.61 -17.61
N ASN A 18 -22.92 -1.70 -16.98
CA ASN A 18 -21.81 -2.56 -17.45
C ASN A 18 -20.51 -1.78 -17.74
N LEU A 19 -20.10 -0.93 -16.80
CA LEU A 19 -18.91 -0.09 -16.87
C LEU A 19 -17.74 -0.67 -16.10
N TYR A 20 -16.54 -0.36 -16.58
CA TYR A 20 -15.27 -0.79 -16.01
C TYR A 20 -14.37 0.41 -15.73
N SER A 21 -13.88 0.49 -14.50
CA SER A 21 -12.95 1.52 -14.05
C SER A 21 -11.50 1.13 -14.41
N ILE A 22 -10.98 1.66 -15.52
CA ILE A 22 -9.63 1.34 -16.04
C ILE A 22 -8.75 2.59 -16.21
N SER A 23 -7.43 2.40 -16.09
CA SER A 23 -6.45 3.43 -16.44
C SER A 23 -6.30 3.50 -17.95
N THR A 24 -6.69 4.63 -18.52
CA THR A 24 -6.67 4.84 -19.96
C THR A 24 -5.29 5.22 -20.49
N SER A 25 -4.45 5.83 -19.64
CA SER A 25 -3.02 5.97 -19.94
C SER A 25 -2.33 4.61 -20.01
N ALA A 26 -2.67 3.69 -19.10
CA ALA A 26 -2.15 2.32 -19.16
C ALA A 26 -2.67 1.57 -20.40
N LEU A 27 -3.96 1.70 -20.72
CA LEU A 27 -4.53 1.12 -21.94
C LEU A 27 -3.82 1.60 -23.21
N ALA A 28 -3.59 2.91 -23.33
CA ALA A 28 -2.93 3.50 -24.49
C ALA A 28 -1.44 3.13 -24.58
N ASN A 29 -0.74 3.03 -23.44
CA ASN A 29 0.71 2.83 -23.41
C ASN A 29 1.14 1.36 -23.42
N LYS A 30 0.37 0.47 -22.76
CA LYS A 30 0.62 -0.98 -22.74
C LYS A 30 0.07 -1.69 -23.99
N GLY A 31 -0.81 -1.03 -24.74
CA GLY A 31 -1.30 -1.55 -26.02
C GLY A 31 -0.21 -1.60 -27.10
N GLY A 32 -0.33 -2.59 -27.98
CA GLY A 32 0.56 -2.76 -29.13
C GLY A 32 0.55 -1.56 -30.09
N GLN A 33 1.54 -1.52 -30.97
CA GLN A 33 1.66 -0.53 -32.04
C GLN A 33 1.46 -1.21 -33.40
N ILE A 34 0.84 -0.51 -34.34
CA ILE A 34 0.57 -1.02 -35.69
C ILE A 34 1.24 -0.15 -36.76
N GLY A 35 1.76 -0.83 -37.79
CA GLY A 35 2.32 -0.23 -38.99
C GLY A 35 3.68 0.45 -38.80
N LYS A 36 4.27 0.90 -39.92
CA LYS A 36 5.58 1.56 -39.96
C LYS A 36 5.62 2.88 -39.16
N LYS A 37 4.47 3.53 -38.98
CA LYS A 37 4.31 4.77 -38.20
C LYS A 37 4.15 4.53 -36.68
N LYS A 38 4.18 3.26 -36.22
CA LYS A 38 4.04 2.89 -34.80
C LYS A 38 2.82 3.50 -34.12
N GLN A 39 1.70 3.59 -34.83
CA GLN A 39 0.47 4.14 -34.28
C GLN A 39 -0.05 3.22 -33.18
N ARG A 40 -0.55 3.78 -32.07
CA ARG A 40 -1.12 2.96 -30.99
C ARG A 40 -2.36 2.22 -31.49
N LEU A 41 -2.39 0.90 -31.30
CA LEU A 41 -3.45 0.03 -31.79
C LEU A 41 -4.84 0.50 -31.34
N HIS A 42 -4.97 0.92 -30.07
CA HIS A 42 -6.24 1.42 -29.55
C HIS A 42 -6.72 2.70 -30.27
N SER A 43 -5.82 3.64 -30.57
CA SER A 43 -6.15 4.85 -31.33
C SER A 43 -6.57 4.50 -32.75
N TRP A 44 -5.81 3.61 -33.40
CA TRP A 44 -6.14 3.14 -34.74
C TRP A 44 -7.50 2.42 -34.80
N LEU A 45 -7.80 1.54 -33.84
CA LEU A 45 -9.10 0.86 -33.74
C LEU A 45 -10.25 1.86 -33.56
N ALA A 46 -10.06 2.90 -32.75
CA ALA A 46 -11.06 3.95 -32.57
C ALA A 46 -11.29 4.76 -33.87
N GLU A 47 -10.22 5.14 -34.57
CA GLU A 47 -10.28 5.86 -35.84
C GLU A 47 -10.97 5.06 -36.96
N ASN A 48 -10.89 3.73 -36.91
CA ASN A 48 -11.50 2.83 -37.89
C ASN A 48 -12.88 2.29 -37.48
N GLY A 49 -13.50 2.84 -36.42
CA GLY A 49 -14.82 2.40 -35.95
C GLY A 49 -14.84 1.02 -35.28
N CYS A 50 -13.66 0.42 -35.03
CA CYS A 50 -13.49 -0.88 -34.37
C CYS A 50 -13.04 -0.73 -32.91
N ALA A 51 -13.44 0.35 -32.23
CA ALA A 51 -13.09 0.57 -30.83
C ALA A 51 -13.56 -0.62 -29.98
N LEU A 52 -12.67 -1.17 -29.16
CA LEU A 52 -12.99 -2.27 -28.23
C LEU A 52 -13.66 -1.76 -26.95
N VAL A 53 -13.43 -0.49 -26.60
CA VAL A 53 -14.02 0.18 -25.45
C VAL A 53 -14.57 1.55 -25.83
N GLN A 54 -15.69 1.92 -25.20
CA GLN A 54 -16.36 3.22 -25.32
C GLN A 54 -16.17 4.04 -24.06
N TRP A 55 -16.01 5.35 -24.24
CA TRP A 55 -15.82 6.31 -23.16
C TRP A 55 -17.17 6.76 -22.63
N GLU A 56 -17.39 6.57 -21.34
CA GLU A 56 -18.59 7.07 -20.66
C GLU A 56 -18.20 8.23 -19.74
N ASP A 57 -17.20 8.01 -18.85
CA ASP A 57 -16.66 9.07 -17.99
C ASP A 57 -15.12 9.14 -18.07
N LYS A 58 -14.59 10.31 -18.40
CA LYS A 58 -13.14 10.56 -18.40
C LYS A 58 -12.65 10.77 -16.97
N GLY A 59 -11.70 9.95 -16.55
CA GLY A 59 -11.03 10.07 -15.25
C GLY A 59 -10.23 11.37 -15.14
N SER A 60 -10.03 11.84 -13.89
CA SER A 60 -9.26 13.06 -13.62
C SER A 60 -8.16 12.79 -12.60
N ASN A 61 -6.93 13.16 -12.95
CA ASN A 61 -5.78 13.12 -12.04
C ASN A 61 -5.98 14.01 -10.80
N ILE A 62 -6.79 15.08 -10.92
CA ILE A 62 -7.07 16.02 -9.81
C ILE A 62 -8.02 15.37 -8.79
N LYS A 63 -8.95 14.53 -9.24
CA LYS A 63 -9.91 13.82 -8.38
C LYS A 63 -9.45 12.41 -7.99
N GLY A 64 -8.33 11.93 -8.54
CA GLY A 64 -7.83 10.57 -8.34
C GLY A 64 -8.73 9.49 -8.94
N THR A 65 -9.59 9.83 -9.90
CA THR A 65 -10.56 8.90 -10.49
C THR A 65 -10.03 8.32 -11.81
N VAL A 66 -10.10 6.99 -11.94
CA VAL A 66 -9.86 6.29 -13.21
C VAL A 66 -11.04 6.49 -14.16
N SER A 67 -10.82 6.27 -15.46
CA SER A 67 -11.89 6.47 -16.45
C SER A 67 -12.86 5.28 -16.42
N LYS A 68 -14.16 5.54 -16.59
CA LYS A 68 -15.17 4.51 -16.78
C LYS A 68 -15.35 4.24 -18.26
N VAL A 69 -15.19 2.98 -18.64
CA VAL A 69 -15.36 2.53 -20.02
C VAL A 69 -16.40 1.43 -20.12
N LYS A 70 -17.06 1.35 -21.26
CA LYS A 70 -17.98 0.27 -21.61
C LYS A 70 -17.34 -0.61 -22.67
N LEU A 71 -17.52 -1.93 -22.61
CA LEU A 71 -17.10 -2.81 -23.70
C LEU A 71 -18.02 -2.60 -24.91
N THR A 72 -17.46 -2.54 -26.10
CA THR A 72 -18.27 -2.46 -27.33
C THR A 72 -18.83 -3.82 -27.70
N LYS A 73 -19.75 -3.85 -28.68
CA LYS A 73 -20.32 -5.10 -29.21
C LYS A 73 -19.29 -6.05 -29.83
N LEU A 74 -18.06 -5.57 -30.05
CA LEU A 74 -16.95 -6.35 -30.61
C LEU A 74 -16.20 -7.17 -29.55
N VAL A 75 -16.54 -7.00 -28.27
CA VAL A 75 -15.88 -7.67 -27.16
C VAL A 75 -16.92 -8.36 -26.28
N SER A 76 -16.86 -9.69 -26.22
CA SER A 76 -17.47 -10.48 -25.16
C SER A 76 -16.44 -10.71 -24.06
N MET A 77 -16.88 -10.67 -22.81
CA MET A 77 -16.08 -11.08 -21.66
C MET A 77 -16.79 -12.24 -20.99
N GLU A 78 -16.09 -13.36 -20.85
CA GLU A 78 -16.47 -14.45 -19.98
C GLU A 78 -15.77 -14.26 -18.64
N ASP A 79 -16.55 -14.25 -17.56
CA ASP A 79 -16.05 -14.05 -16.20
C ASP A 79 -16.29 -15.32 -15.38
N PRO A 80 -15.33 -16.27 -15.39
CA PRO A 80 -15.47 -17.53 -14.67
C PRO A 80 -15.58 -17.33 -13.15
N MET A 81 -15.28 -16.11 -12.66
CA MET A 81 -15.30 -15.77 -11.23
C MET A 81 -16.57 -15.00 -10.85
N SER A 82 -17.59 -14.99 -11.71
CA SER A 82 -18.87 -14.33 -11.45
C SER A 82 -19.79 -15.25 -10.65
N ILE A 83 -19.95 -14.97 -9.36
CA ILE A 83 -21.02 -15.58 -8.55
C ILE A 83 -22.25 -14.70 -8.68
N ASN A 84 -23.41 -15.32 -8.94
CA ASN A 84 -24.68 -14.64 -8.83
C ASN A 84 -25.05 -14.46 -7.35
N THR A 85 -24.48 -13.41 -6.75
CA THR A 85 -24.56 -13.07 -5.32
C THR A 85 -25.97 -12.74 -4.78
N GLN A 86 -27.04 -12.97 -5.54
CA GLN A 86 -28.40 -12.71 -5.08
C GLN A 86 -29.01 -13.99 -4.51
N ALA A 87 -29.27 -13.98 -3.20
CA ALA A 87 -30.08 -14.95 -2.46
C ALA A 87 -29.60 -16.42 -2.50
N MET A 88 -28.36 -16.67 -2.06
CA MET A 88 -27.87 -18.03 -1.82
C MET A 88 -28.00 -18.42 -0.34
N THR A 89 -28.37 -19.66 -0.06
CA THR A 89 -28.29 -20.25 1.30
C THR A 89 -26.84 -20.64 1.64
N ASP A 90 -26.52 -20.85 2.92
CA ASP A 90 -25.21 -21.36 3.38
C ASP A 90 -24.77 -22.60 2.58
N GLU A 91 -25.67 -23.57 2.43
CA GLU A 91 -25.44 -24.82 1.70
C GLU A 91 -25.19 -24.61 0.20
N GLN A 92 -25.84 -23.62 -0.42
CA GLN A 92 -25.62 -23.29 -1.83
C GLN A 92 -24.28 -22.58 -2.04
N ALA A 93 -23.92 -21.66 -1.13
CA ALA A 93 -22.64 -20.97 -1.19
C ALA A 93 -21.48 -21.96 -0.97
N GLU A 94 -21.58 -22.84 0.03
CA GLU A 94 -20.60 -23.90 0.26
C GLU A 94 -20.51 -24.83 -0.94
N ARG A 95 -21.62 -25.30 -1.51
CA ARG A 95 -21.59 -26.14 -2.73
C ARG A 95 -21.02 -25.43 -3.96
N GLU A 96 -21.28 -24.13 -4.15
CA GLU A 96 -20.67 -23.37 -5.25
C GLU A 96 -19.21 -23.04 -5.01
N ILE A 97 -18.79 -22.92 -3.75
CA ILE A 97 -17.38 -22.75 -3.38
C ILE A 97 -16.66 -24.09 -3.55
N ASP A 98 -17.23 -25.19 -3.08
CA ASP A 98 -16.72 -26.54 -3.31
C ASP A 98 -16.68 -26.85 -4.80
N ALA A 99 -17.76 -26.67 -5.55
CA ALA A 99 -17.78 -26.88 -7.00
C ALA A 99 -16.80 -25.97 -7.76
N PHE A 100 -16.40 -24.84 -7.17
CA PHE A 100 -15.37 -23.96 -7.71
C PHE A 100 -13.95 -24.40 -7.30
N LEU A 101 -13.75 -24.86 -6.07
CA LEU A 101 -12.49 -25.41 -5.55
C LEU A 101 -12.17 -26.78 -6.15
N THR A 102 -13.21 -27.57 -6.42
CA THR A 102 -13.20 -28.84 -7.15
C THR A 102 -13.54 -28.63 -8.63
N GLY A 103 -13.72 -27.37 -9.06
CA GLY A 103 -13.91 -27.01 -10.47
C GLY A 103 -12.69 -27.46 -11.25
N ASP A 104 -12.89 -27.87 -12.50
CA ASP A 104 -11.92 -28.67 -13.24
C ASP A 104 -10.48 -28.14 -13.12
N ASP A 105 -9.54 -29.06 -12.91
CA ASP A 105 -8.11 -28.73 -12.78
C ASP A 105 -7.60 -27.86 -13.95
N GLU A 106 -8.28 -27.96 -15.10
CA GLU A 106 -8.03 -27.21 -16.33
C GLU A 106 -8.31 -25.71 -16.16
N SER A 107 -9.44 -25.31 -15.58
CA SER A 107 -9.84 -23.92 -15.35
C SER A 107 -8.95 -23.24 -14.30
N ASN A 108 -8.58 -23.98 -13.25
CA ASN A 108 -7.65 -23.49 -12.23
C ASN A 108 -6.25 -23.30 -12.83
N LYS A 109 -5.82 -24.20 -13.72
CA LYS A 109 -4.58 -24.08 -14.47
C LYS A 109 -4.61 -22.91 -15.45
N GLU A 110 -5.67 -22.72 -16.22
CA GLU A 110 -5.80 -21.59 -17.15
C GLU A 110 -5.74 -20.24 -16.41
N LEU A 111 -6.40 -20.14 -15.26
CA LEU A 111 -6.29 -18.95 -14.41
C LEU A 111 -4.87 -18.76 -13.88
N PHE A 112 -4.21 -19.84 -13.47
CA PHE A 112 -2.81 -19.79 -13.03
C PHE A 112 -1.89 -19.27 -14.15
N ASP A 113 -1.98 -19.86 -15.35
CA ASP A 113 -1.19 -19.48 -16.53
C ASP A 113 -1.45 -18.02 -16.94
N LEU A 114 -2.69 -17.54 -16.78
CA LEU A 114 -3.04 -16.14 -17.03
C LEU A 114 -2.42 -15.17 -16.01
N LEU A 115 -2.36 -15.57 -14.73
CA LEU A 115 -1.84 -14.74 -13.64
C LEU A 115 -0.32 -14.78 -13.53
N TYR A 116 0.29 -15.88 -13.98
CA TYR A 116 1.72 -16.15 -13.89
C TYR A 116 2.27 -16.64 -15.23
N PRO A 117 2.09 -15.88 -16.33
CA PRO A 117 2.55 -16.31 -17.66
C PRO A 117 4.07 -16.53 -17.71
N GLU A 118 4.82 -15.89 -16.81
CA GLU A 118 6.26 -16.06 -16.64
C GLU A 118 6.65 -17.49 -16.21
N LEU A 119 5.74 -18.26 -15.63
CA LEU A 119 6.00 -19.61 -15.12
C LEU A 119 5.58 -20.72 -16.09
N SER A 120 5.33 -20.40 -17.36
CA SER A 120 4.85 -21.34 -18.38
C SER A 120 5.96 -22.04 -19.19
N GLY A 121 7.24 -21.72 -18.96
CA GLY A 121 8.39 -22.23 -19.72
C GLY A 121 9.42 -23.00 -18.88
N ASP A 122 10.49 -23.45 -19.53
CA ASP A 122 11.54 -24.28 -18.91
C ASP A 122 12.25 -23.59 -17.73
N ASP A 123 12.31 -22.25 -17.73
CA ASP A 123 12.92 -21.44 -16.67
C ASP A 123 11.98 -21.17 -15.47
N ALA A 124 10.80 -21.82 -15.41
CA ALA A 124 9.78 -21.53 -14.40
C ALA A 124 10.28 -21.66 -12.96
N GLU A 125 11.11 -22.65 -12.65
CA GLU A 125 11.63 -22.87 -11.30
C GLU A 125 12.60 -21.75 -10.86
N ASP A 126 13.49 -21.32 -11.77
CA ASP A 126 14.40 -20.21 -11.53
C ASP A 126 13.63 -18.88 -11.35
N LEU A 127 12.66 -18.63 -12.23
CA LEU A 127 11.81 -17.43 -12.18
C LEU A 127 10.90 -17.42 -10.93
N LEU A 128 10.46 -18.58 -10.46
CA LEU A 128 9.69 -18.69 -9.22
C LEU A 128 10.51 -18.18 -8.04
N GLY A 129 11.77 -18.62 -7.93
CA GLY A 129 12.71 -18.20 -6.88
C GLY A 129 13.20 -16.75 -7.00
N GLU A 130 13.24 -16.19 -8.21
CA GLU A 130 13.70 -14.81 -8.45
C GLU A 130 12.59 -13.76 -8.31
N LEU A 131 11.38 -14.07 -8.81
CA LEU A 131 10.32 -13.07 -8.98
C LEU A 131 9.21 -13.18 -7.93
N PHE A 132 9.08 -14.31 -7.25
CA PHE A 132 7.93 -14.56 -6.37
C PHE A 132 8.36 -14.85 -4.93
N ASP A 133 7.52 -14.42 -3.99
CA ASP A 133 7.52 -14.92 -2.63
C ASP A 133 6.33 -15.86 -2.45
N GLN A 134 6.49 -16.90 -1.63
CA GLN A 134 5.47 -17.92 -1.42
C GLN A 134 4.78 -17.72 -0.08
N VAL A 135 3.45 -17.81 -0.07
CA VAL A 135 2.62 -17.67 1.13
C VAL A 135 1.75 -18.89 1.27
N LYS A 136 1.86 -19.62 2.39
CA LYS A 136 0.85 -20.62 2.69
C LYS A 136 -0.49 -19.95 2.97
N VAL A 137 -1.53 -20.52 2.39
CA VAL A 137 -2.92 -20.17 2.68
C VAL A 137 -3.55 -21.23 3.56
N ASP A 138 -4.26 -20.77 4.58
CA ASP A 138 -5.24 -21.56 5.31
C ASP A 138 -6.51 -21.66 4.44
N VAL A 139 -6.52 -22.68 3.56
CA VAL A 139 -7.58 -22.88 2.56
C VAL A 139 -8.93 -23.08 3.24
N GLU A 140 -8.99 -23.81 4.35
CA GLU A 140 -10.24 -24.07 5.09
C GLU A 140 -10.80 -22.77 5.68
N SER A 141 -9.96 -22.00 6.37
CA SER A 141 -10.33 -20.69 6.92
C SER A 141 -10.77 -19.70 5.82
N LEU A 142 -10.06 -19.65 4.70
CA LEU A 142 -10.40 -18.77 3.59
C LEU A 142 -11.72 -19.17 2.90
N SER A 143 -11.97 -20.47 2.73
CA SER A 143 -13.25 -20.97 2.20
C SER A 143 -14.42 -20.61 3.10
N ALA A 144 -14.30 -20.83 4.41
CA ALA A 144 -15.32 -20.44 5.39
C ALA A 144 -15.59 -18.94 5.39
N TYR A 145 -14.55 -18.12 5.19
CA TYR A 145 -14.70 -16.67 5.03
C TYR A 145 -15.51 -16.29 3.78
N VAL A 146 -15.31 -16.96 2.65
CA VAL A 146 -16.10 -16.71 1.43
C VAL A 146 -17.58 -17.01 1.67
N THR A 147 -17.90 -18.13 2.33
CA THR A 147 -19.28 -18.46 2.73
C THR A 147 -19.85 -17.34 3.59
N TRP A 148 -19.16 -16.97 4.68
CA TRP A 148 -19.61 -15.95 5.61
C TRP A 148 -19.86 -14.57 4.95
N VAL A 149 -18.97 -14.13 4.06
CA VAL A 149 -19.12 -12.86 3.32
C VAL A 149 -20.42 -12.84 2.50
N ASN A 150 -20.78 -13.96 1.89
CA ASN A 150 -21.91 -14.04 0.97
C ASN A 150 -23.24 -14.31 1.68
N THR A 151 -23.26 -15.03 2.80
CA THR A 151 -24.50 -15.48 3.43
C THR A 151 -24.83 -14.79 4.76
N LYS A 152 -23.83 -14.44 5.57
CA LYS A 152 -24.02 -13.98 6.97
C LYS A 152 -23.58 -12.54 7.21
N SER A 153 -22.70 -11.98 6.38
CA SER A 153 -22.17 -10.64 6.61
C SER A 153 -23.21 -9.54 6.34
N ASP A 154 -23.54 -8.76 7.36
CA ASP A 154 -24.36 -7.54 7.30
C ASP A 154 -23.52 -6.25 7.21
N LYS A 155 -22.22 -6.32 7.52
CA LYS A 155 -21.31 -5.17 7.57
C LYS A 155 -20.79 -4.69 6.21
N PHE A 156 -21.02 -5.46 5.14
CA PHE A 156 -20.47 -5.16 3.82
C PHE A 156 -21.56 -4.85 2.81
N ASP A 157 -21.34 -3.79 2.05
CA ASP A 157 -22.17 -3.49 0.88
C ASP A 157 -21.91 -4.51 -0.26
N ALA A 158 -22.78 -4.49 -1.28
CA ALA A 158 -22.69 -5.43 -2.40
C ALA A 158 -21.35 -5.32 -3.17
N LYS A 159 -20.77 -4.13 -3.28
CA LYS A 159 -19.48 -3.91 -3.95
C LYS A 159 -18.35 -4.56 -3.16
N GLN A 160 -18.35 -4.36 -1.85
CA GLN A 160 -17.38 -4.92 -0.91
C GLN A 160 -17.46 -6.45 -0.87
N LYS A 161 -18.67 -7.03 -0.84
CA LYS A 161 -18.87 -8.48 -0.91
C LYS A 161 -18.31 -9.07 -2.21
N LYS A 162 -18.64 -8.46 -3.36
CA LYS A 162 -18.14 -8.91 -4.67
C LYS A 162 -16.61 -8.84 -4.77
N SER A 163 -16.00 -7.73 -4.35
CA SER A 163 -14.55 -7.54 -4.38
C SER A 163 -13.82 -8.56 -3.48
N ARG A 164 -14.25 -8.72 -2.22
CA ARG A 164 -13.68 -9.69 -1.28
C ARG A 164 -13.80 -11.12 -1.78
N THR A 165 -15.00 -11.50 -2.21
CA THR A 165 -15.28 -12.83 -2.75
C THR A 165 -14.41 -13.14 -3.95
N ARG A 166 -14.25 -12.18 -4.87
CA ARG A 166 -13.38 -12.34 -6.05
C ARG A 166 -11.92 -12.52 -5.65
N GLN A 167 -11.40 -11.66 -4.77
CA GLN A 167 -10.02 -11.76 -4.30
C GLN A 167 -9.75 -13.11 -3.62
N ALA A 168 -10.65 -13.54 -2.72
CA ALA A 168 -10.53 -14.81 -2.02
C ALA A 168 -10.60 -16.00 -2.99
N LYS A 169 -11.54 -16.00 -3.94
CA LYS A 169 -11.63 -17.05 -4.97
C LYS A 169 -10.41 -17.13 -5.87
N THR A 170 -9.83 -15.99 -6.26
CA THR A 170 -8.57 -15.97 -7.01
C THR A 170 -7.44 -16.63 -6.21
N ILE A 171 -7.32 -16.31 -4.91
CA ILE A 171 -6.31 -16.91 -4.04
C ILE A 171 -6.53 -18.43 -3.92
N LEU A 172 -7.78 -18.85 -3.70
CA LEU A 172 -8.17 -20.25 -3.57
C LEU A 172 -7.89 -21.07 -4.84
N ALA A 173 -8.22 -20.54 -6.02
CA ALA A 173 -7.96 -21.22 -7.30
C ALA A 173 -6.46 -21.41 -7.56
N VAL A 174 -5.64 -20.37 -7.28
CA VAL A 174 -4.18 -20.51 -7.34
C VAL A 174 -3.70 -21.57 -6.36
N CYS A 175 -4.23 -21.59 -5.13
CA CYS A 175 -3.88 -22.59 -4.12
C CYS A 175 -4.28 -24.01 -4.51
N ALA A 176 -5.39 -24.19 -5.24
CA ALA A 176 -5.79 -25.50 -5.74
C ALA A 176 -4.73 -26.07 -6.71
N HIS A 177 -4.17 -25.21 -7.58
CA HIS A 177 -3.11 -25.61 -8.51
C HIS A 177 -1.74 -25.83 -7.85
N THR A 178 -1.40 -25.04 -6.83
CA THR A 178 -0.06 -25.02 -6.21
C THR A 178 0.04 -25.82 -4.90
N GLY A 179 -1.01 -26.53 -4.50
CA GLY A 179 -1.02 -27.31 -3.25
C GLY A 179 -1.06 -26.45 -1.98
N GLY A 180 -1.84 -25.35 -2.00
CA GLY A 180 -2.05 -24.48 -0.83
C GLY A 180 -1.09 -23.28 -0.74
N ILE A 181 -0.32 -22.99 -1.79
CA ILE A 181 0.67 -21.92 -1.81
C ILE A 181 0.24 -20.79 -2.74
N TYR A 182 0.05 -19.60 -2.19
CA TYR A 182 -0.22 -18.41 -3.00
C TYR A 182 1.08 -17.67 -3.36
N LEU A 183 1.25 -17.35 -4.65
CA LEU A 183 2.45 -16.69 -5.17
C LEU A 183 2.30 -15.17 -5.20
N GLN A 184 3.23 -14.48 -4.54
CA GLN A 184 3.29 -13.03 -4.44
C GLN A 184 4.37 -12.48 -5.38
N ARG A 185 3.95 -11.84 -6.47
CA ARG A 185 4.88 -11.26 -7.45
C ARG A 185 5.58 -10.05 -6.86
N ARG A 186 6.90 -10.12 -6.69
CA ARG A 186 7.70 -9.03 -6.12
C ARG A 186 7.70 -7.82 -7.04
N LYS A 187 7.53 -6.66 -6.41
CA LYS A 187 7.68 -5.35 -7.02
C LYS A 187 8.84 -4.64 -6.31
N PRO A 188 10.04 -4.66 -6.91
CA PRO A 188 11.22 -4.07 -6.29
C PRO A 188 11.00 -2.60 -5.93
N SER A 189 11.37 -2.23 -4.70
CA SER A 189 11.47 -0.83 -4.26
C SER A 189 12.93 -0.43 -4.18
N ALA A 190 13.23 0.80 -4.60
CA ALA A 190 14.54 1.40 -4.36
C ALA A 190 14.83 1.64 -2.86
N PHE A 191 13.83 1.53 -1.99
CA PHE A 191 13.93 1.82 -0.56
C PHE A 191 13.95 0.58 0.35
N GLY A 192 14.20 -0.61 -0.22
CA GLY A 192 14.42 -1.85 0.54
C GLY A 192 13.15 -2.60 0.97
N ARG A 193 11.97 -1.95 0.97
CA ARG A 193 10.69 -2.64 1.20
C ARG A 193 10.26 -3.49 0.01
N THR A 194 9.80 -4.70 0.27
CA THR A 194 9.22 -5.57 -0.77
C THR A 194 7.74 -5.25 -0.91
N TYR A 195 7.36 -4.74 -2.07
CA TYR A 195 5.95 -4.62 -2.44
C TYR A 195 5.55 -5.78 -3.34
N TYR A 196 4.25 -5.99 -3.49
CA TYR A 196 3.71 -7.01 -4.37
C TYR A 196 2.78 -6.41 -5.42
N GLU A 197 2.79 -6.99 -6.62
CA GLU A 197 1.84 -6.64 -7.68
C GLU A 197 0.50 -7.37 -7.52
N GLY A 198 -0.58 -6.79 -8.04
CA GLY A 198 -1.89 -7.43 -8.08
C GLY A 198 -2.54 -7.64 -6.70
N VAL A 199 -3.36 -8.71 -6.61
CA VAL A 199 -3.93 -9.18 -5.34
C VAL A 199 -2.84 -9.87 -4.56
N SER A 200 -2.51 -9.29 -3.41
CA SER A 200 -1.41 -9.74 -2.57
C SER A 200 -1.79 -9.69 -1.11
N VAL A 201 -1.01 -10.35 -0.26
CA VAL A 201 -1.23 -10.31 1.19
C VAL A 201 -1.20 -8.87 1.72
N GLN A 202 -0.47 -7.96 1.07
CA GLN A 202 -0.44 -6.54 1.41
C GLN A 202 -1.68 -5.78 0.93
N SER A 203 -2.18 -6.07 -0.27
CA SER A 203 -3.24 -5.29 -0.91
C SER A 203 -4.66 -5.73 -0.51
N VAL A 204 -4.83 -6.97 -0.05
CA VAL A 204 -6.13 -7.46 0.41
C VAL A 204 -6.59 -6.81 1.73
N PRO A 205 -7.91 -6.65 1.92
CA PRO A 205 -8.50 -6.19 3.18
C PRO A 205 -8.06 -7.02 4.41
N LYS A 206 -8.02 -6.38 5.58
CA LYS A 206 -7.50 -6.99 6.83
C LYS A 206 -8.26 -8.25 7.27
N ASP A 207 -9.58 -8.27 7.07
CA ASP A 207 -10.45 -9.42 7.30
C ASP A 207 -10.11 -10.59 6.38
N LEU A 208 -9.98 -10.35 5.08
CA LEU A 208 -9.58 -11.36 4.10
C LEU A 208 -8.15 -11.86 4.37
N ARG A 209 -7.22 -10.96 4.73
CA ARG A 209 -5.85 -11.32 5.09
C ARG A 209 -5.81 -12.29 6.27
N LYS A 210 -6.60 -12.04 7.31
CA LYS A 210 -6.70 -12.91 8.48
C LYS A 210 -7.26 -14.29 8.09
N ALA A 211 -8.31 -14.32 7.28
CA ALA A 211 -8.87 -15.58 6.79
C ALA A 211 -7.85 -16.39 5.97
N MET A 212 -7.14 -15.72 5.06
CA MET A 212 -6.08 -16.32 4.23
C MET A 212 -4.92 -16.88 5.05
N LEU A 213 -4.49 -16.19 6.11
CA LEU A 213 -3.33 -16.60 6.91
C LEU A 213 -3.69 -17.52 8.09
N GLY A 214 -4.97 -17.63 8.45
CA GLY A 214 -5.44 -18.44 9.56
C GLY A 214 -4.95 -17.92 10.92
N ASN A 215 -4.36 -18.80 11.73
CA ASN A 215 -3.79 -18.45 13.04
C ASN A 215 -2.52 -17.59 12.90
N CYS A 216 -2.70 -16.29 12.65
CA CYS A 216 -1.61 -15.35 12.38
C CYS A 216 -1.50 -14.25 13.44
N TRP A 217 -0.28 -13.72 13.58
CA TRP A 217 0.02 -12.59 14.46
C TRP A 217 0.33 -11.34 13.64
N GLU A 218 -0.09 -10.17 14.12
CA GLU A 218 0.25 -8.87 13.53
C GLU A 218 1.09 -8.10 14.55
N TYR A 219 2.34 -7.81 14.17
CA TYR A 219 3.24 -6.96 14.94
C TYR A 219 3.37 -5.60 14.26
N ASP A 220 3.09 -4.53 15.00
CA ASP A 220 3.17 -3.15 14.52
C ASP A 220 4.17 -2.36 15.38
N MET A 221 5.19 -1.78 14.74
CA MET A 221 6.17 -0.94 15.43
C MET A 221 5.63 0.49 15.56
N ARG A 222 5.23 0.88 16.78
CA ARG A 222 4.63 2.19 17.03
C ARG A 222 5.67 3.30 17.15
N SER A 223 5.41 4.44 16.51
CA SER A 223 6.26 5.66 16.58
C SER A 223 7.74 5.38 16.22
N SER A 224 7.95 4.35 15.42
CA SER A 224 9.22 3.68 15.16
C SER A 224 10.30 4.60 14.61
N VAL A 225 9.98 5.46 13.64
CA VAL A 225 10.96 6.41 13.07
C VAL A 225 11.43 7.45 14.08
N ILE A 226 10.53 7.95 14.93
CA ILE A 226 10.84 8.97 15.94
C ILE A 226 11.70 8.35 17.05
N ALA A 227 11.32 7.15 17.51
CA ALA A 227 12.08 6.38 18.49
C ALA A 227 13.48 5.99 17.95
N TRP A 228 13.55 5.53 16.69
CA TRP A 228 14.79 5.19 16.02
C TRP A 228 15.76 6.38 15.98
N LYS A 229 15.29 7.56 15.58
CA LYS A 229 16.11 8.78 15.60
C LYS A 229 16.56 9.14 17.01
N MET A 230 15.64 9.07 17.99
CA MET A 230 15.98 9.35 19.39
C MET A 230 17.03 8.39 19.96
N GLY A 231 17.13 7.16 19.43
CA GLY A 231 18.21 6.23 19.75
C GLY A 231 19.61 6.80 19.48
N TYR A 232 19.74 7.83 18.65
CA TYR A 232 20.99 8.55 18.39
C TYR A 232 21.16 9.84 19.20
N GLY A 233 20.15 10.28 19.97
CA GLY A 233 20.19 11.54 20.72
C GLY A 233 21.36 11.62 21.70
N TRP A 234 21.73 10.51 22.34
CA TRP A 234 22.91 10.46 23.22
C TRP A 234 24.22 10.64 22.46
N LYS A 235 24.35 10.08 21.23
CA LYS A 235 25.53 10.28 20.38
C LYS A 235 25.64 11.73 19.92
N TRP A 236 24.51 12.33 19.59
CA TRP A 236 24.45 13.75 19.24
C TRP A 236 24.96 14.62 20.39
N ILE A 237 24.48 14.38 21.62
CA ILE A 237 24.92 15.09 22.82
C ILE A 237 26.41 14.90 23.07
N ALA A 238 26.90 13.66 23.03
CA ALA A 238 28.32 13.38 23.25
C ALA A 238 29.24 14.14 22.28
N GLN A 239 28.77 14.46 21.07
CA GLN A 239 29.54 15.19 20.06
C GLN A 239 29.37 16.73 20.14
N HIS A 240 28.17 17.22 20.47
CA HIS A 240 27.84 18.65 20.35
C HIS A 240 27.71 19.37 21.69
N LYS A 241 27.27 18.66 22.73
CA LYS A 241 27.03 19.20 24.08
C LYS A 241 27.43 18.18 25.16
N PRO A 242 28.71 17.79 25.28
CA PRO A 242 29.14 16.80 26.27
C PRO A 242 28.69 17.19 27.67
N GLY A 243 28.09 16.24 28.41
CA GLY A 243 27.58 16.47 29.77
C GLY A 243 26.16 17.04 29.86
N ALA A 244 25.53 17.41 28.74
CA ALA A 244 24.12 17.82 28.74
C ALA A 244 23.18 16.62 28.89
N SER A 245 21.98 16.88 29.43
CA SER A 245 20.92 15.87 29.56
C SER A 245 20.20 15.64 28.22
N VAL A 246 20.04 14.37 27.84
CA VAL A 246 19.19 13.98 26.69
C VAL A 246 17.76 14.47 26.88
N ARG A 247 17.26 14.42 28.13
CA ARG A 247 15.89 14.83 28.45
C ARG A 247 15.67 16.33 28.24
N ASP A 248 16.67 17.15 28.53
CA ASP A 248 16.55 18.60 28.40
C ASP A 248 16.70 19.06 26.94
N GLU A 249 17.59 18.41 26.19
CA GLU A 249 17.86 18.78 24.79
C GLU A 249 16.78 18.29 23.81
N PHE A 250 16.15 17.15 24.10
CA PHE A 250 15.15 16.50 23.24
C PHE A 250 13.79 16.32 23.94
N LYS A 251 13.39 17.31 24.75
CA LYS A 251 12.19 17.26 25.58
C LYS A 251 10.91 17.05 24.78
N ALA A 252 10.75 17.70 23.62
CA ALA A 252 9.52 17.62 22.85
C ALA A 252 9.36 16.25 22.17
N THR A 253 10.47 15.70 21.68
CA THR A 253 10.53 14.37 21.09
C THR A 253 10.31 13.30 22.14
N LEU A 254 10.91 13.43 23.33
CA LEU A 254 10.66 12.52 24.44
C LEU A 254 9.22 12.61 24.94
N ASN A 255 8.65 13.81 25.05
CA ASN A 255 7.23 13.96 25.39
C ASN A 255 6.33 13.26 24.37
N TYR A 256 6.65 13.33 23.07
CA TYR A 256 5.93 12.57 22.05
C TYR A 256 6.01 11.06 22.25
N LEU A 257 7.17 10.53 22.67
CA LEU A 257 7.39 9.09 22.86
C LEU A 257 6.80 8.57 24.17
N GLU A 258 6.90 9.35 25.24
CA GLU A 258 6.50 8.97 26.60
C GLU A 258 5.02 9.26 26.86
N ASP A 259 4.51 10.43 26.44
CA ASP A 259 3.11 10.85 26.64
C ASP A 259 2.46 11.35 25.35
N LYS A 260 2.49 10.47 24.33
CA LYS A 260 1.88 10.73 23.03
C LYS A 260 0.41 11.13 23.14
N LYS A 261 -0.33 10.54 24.08
CA LYS A 261 -1.79 10.73 24.18
C LYS A 261 -2.10 12.15 24.64
N ASP A 262 -1.44 12.63 25.70
CA ASP A 262 -1.65 13.97 26.20
C ASP A 262 -1.18 15.03 25.19
N LEU A 263 0.02 14.85 24.61
CA LEU A 263 0.52 15.73 23.56
C LEU A 263 -0.46 15.86 22.39
N MET A 264 -0.96 14.73 21.87
CA MET A 264 -1.92 14.72 20.76
C MET A 264 -3.25 15.37 21.16
N HIS A 265 -3.69 15.19 22.40
CA HIS A 265 -4.91 15.81 22.91
C HIS A 265 -4.78 17.34 22.96
N THR A 266 -3.67 17.83 23.49
CA THR A 266 -3.36 19.25 23.63
C THR A 266 -3.22 19.92 22.26
N VAL A 267 -2.40 19.37 21.37
CA VAL A 267 -2.23 19.91 20.00
C VAL A 267 -3.55 19.91 19.23
N ARG A 268 -4.42 18.92 19.44
CA ARG A 268 -5.76 18.90 18.83
C ARG A 268 -6.60 20.10 19.23
N LEU A 269 -6.66 20.41 20.52
CA LEU A 269 -7.45 21.54 21.03
C LEU A 269 -7.01 22.87 20.42
N TYR A 270 -5.70 23.06 20.23
CA TYR A 270 -5.18 24.30 19.64
C TYR A 270 -5.23 24.32 18.11
N THR A 271 -5.32 23.17 17.45
CA THR A 271 -5.35 23.07 15.99
C THR A 271 -6.79 23.15 15.45
N PHE A 272 -7.68 22.35 16.02
CA PHE A 272 -9.08 22.18 15.59
C PHE A 272 -10.01 22.84 16.61
N LEU A 273 -10.41 24.07 16.31
CA LEU A 273 -11.34 24.85 17.13
C LEU A 273 -12.78 24.38 16.90
N ASP A 274 -13.73 24.94 17.64
CA ASP A 274 -15.15 24.53 17.63
C ASP A 274 -15.80 24.63 16.23
N GLU A 275 -15.28 25.47 15.34
CA GLU A 275 -15.73 25.62 13.95
C GLU A 275 -15.18 24.55 12.99
N SER A 276 -14.34 23.62 13.47
CA SER A 276 -13.76 22.57 12.62
C SER A 276 -14.83 21.61 12.12
N ASN A 277 -14.83 21.36 10.81
CA ASN A 277 -15.70 20.37 10.18
C ASN A 277 -15.16 18.92 10.25
N VAL A 278 -14.01 18.72 10.89
CA VAL A 278 -13.37 17.40 11.01
C VAL A 278 -13.88 16.70 12.26
N ARG A 279 -14.35 15.45 12.14
CA ARG A 279 -14.79 14.66 13.29
C ARG A 279 -13.62 14.40 14.25
N ARG A 280 -13.90 14.35 15.56
CA ARG A 280 -12.88 14.25 16.62
C ARG A 280 -11.92 13.07 16.47
N ASP A 281 -12.42 11.91 16.05
CA ASP A 281 -11.61 10.72 15.73
C ASP A 281 -10.65 10.97 14.58
N GLN A 282 -11.16 11.57 13.50
CA GLN A 282 -10.38 11.94 12.32
C GLN A 282 -9.32 13.00 12.64
N GLN A 283 -9.60 13.96 13.53
CA GLN A 283 -8.64 14.99 13.93
C GLN A 283 -7.35 14.38 14.50
N LEU A 284 -7.47 13.37 15.37
CA LEU A 284 -6.30 12.69 15.95
C LEU A 284 -5.50 11.92 14.88
N ASP A 285 -6.16 11.34 13.89
CA ASP A 285 -5.49 10.64 12.80
C ASP A 285 -4.78 11.62 11.85
N LEU A 286 -5.35 12.80 11.60
CA LEU A 286 -4.68 13.87 10.87
C LEU A 286 -3.43 14.36 11.59
N LEU A 287 -3.48 14.53 12.93
CA LEU A 287 -2.29 14.92 13.70
C LEU A 287 -1.21 13.84 13.66
N LYS A 288 -1.57 12.55 13.83
CA LYS A 288 -0.60 11.46 13.69
C LYS A 288 0.09 11.49 12.33
N GLN A 289 -0.68 11.66 11.25
CA GLN A 289 -0.12 11.78 9.90
C GLN A 289 0.78 13.00 9.77
N ALA A 290 0.39 14.16 10.34
CA ALA A 290 1.18 15.38 10.29
C ALA A 290 2.51 15.25 11.02
N PHE A 291 2.52 14.70 12.25
CA PHE A 291 3.75 14.42 13.00
C PHE A 291 4.67 13.43 12.26
N THR A 292 4.11 12.36 11.67
CA THR A 292 4.88 11.42 10.86
C THR A 292 5.48 12.10 9.62
N ALA A 293 4.69 12.89 8.89
CA ALA A 293 5.19 13.61 7.71
C ALA A 293 6.32 14.59 8.08
N VAL A 294 6.14 15.34 9.17
CA VAL A 294 7.16 16.22 9.73
C VAL A 294 8.42 15.44 10.11
N SER A 295 8.29 14.26 10.70
CA SER A 295 9.43 13.41 11.02
C SER A 295 10.17 12.91 9.77
N PHE A 296 9.60 12.98 8.57
CA PHE A 296 10.34 12.72 7.32
C PHE A 296 10.77 14.01 6.60
N GLY A 297 10.80 15.15 7.31
CA GLY A 297 11.25 16.42 6.77
C GLY A 297 10.23 17.10 5.84
N ALA A 298 8.94 16.81 6.01
CA ALA A 298 7.89 17.54 5.28
C ALA A 298 8.01 19.05 5.54
N ARG A 299 7.97 19.83 4.46
CA ARG A 299 8.08 21.29 4.53
C ARG A 299 6.85 21.89 5.20
N LEU A 300 7.09 22.87 6.08
CA LEU A 300 6.05 23.69 6.70
C LEU A 300 5.45 24.75 5.75
N THR A 301 6.07 24.93 4.59
CA THR A 301 5.58 25.89 3.57
C THR A 301 4.20 25.48 3.10
N THR A 302 3.30 26.44 2.93
CA THR A 302 1.92 26.21 2.47
C THR A 302 1.75 26.35 0.95
N LYS A 303 2.76 26.86 0.25
CA LYS A 303 2.74 27.08 -1.20
C LYS A 303 3.22 25.84 -1.93
N GLY A 304 2.46 25.42 -2.95
CA GLY A 304 2.90 24.42 -3.92
C GLY A 304 4.09 24.93 -4.75
N TRP A 305 4.82 24.01 -5.36
CA TRP A 305 5.86 24.34 -6.33
C TRP A 305 5.59 23.59 -7.63
N GLN A 306 6.04 24.14 -8.77
CA GLN A 306 6.03 23.42 -10.03
C GLN A 306 7.27 22.55 -10.15
N ASP A 307 7.06 21.29 -10.52
CA ASP A 307 8.12 20.41 -11.00
C ASP A 307 8.57 20.82 -12.41
N THR A 308 9.75 20.38 -12.84
CA THR A 308 10.35 20.67 -14.15
C THR A 308 9.45 20.22 -15.31
N GLY A 309 8.56 19.26 -15.07
CA GLY A 309 7.51 18.82 -16.02
C GLY A 309 6.21 19.65 -15.97
N GLY A 310 6.19 20.82 -15.35
CA GLY A 310 5.02 21.72 -15.27
C GLY A 310 3.91 21.26 -14.31
N THR A 311 4.12 20.14 -13.60
CA THR A 311 3.14 19.59 -12.64
C THR A 311 3.27 20.28 -11.29
N TRP A 312 2.15 20.78 -10.76
CA TRP A 312 2.10 21.35 -9.42
C TRP A 312 2.20 20.26 -8.35
N GLN A 313 3.19 20.39 -7.47
CA GLN A 313 3.39 19.55 -6.30
C GLN A 313 3.05 20.34 -5.05
N ASN A 314 2.28 19.72 -4.16
CA ASN A 314 1.92 20.31 -2.87
C ASN A 314 2.72 19.66 -1.73
N PRO A 315 3.13 20.44 -0.73
CA PRO A 315 3.69 19.91 0.52
C PRO A 315 2.75 18.88 1.16
N ALA A 316 3.29 17.81 1.74
CA ALA A 316 2.50 16.75 2.36
C ALA A 316 1.53 17.25 3.45
N LEU A 317 1.90 18.30 4.19
CA LEU A 317 1.01 18.89 5.19
C LEU A 317 -0.27 19.52 4.60
N VAL A 318 -0.24 19.95 3.33
CA VAL A 318 -1.41 20.52 2.63
C VAL A 318 -2.43 19.43 2.30
N SER A 319 -1.98 18.21 1.97
CA SER A 319 -2.90 17.09 1.72
C SER A 319 -3.44 16.47 3.01
N ILE A 320 -2.69 16.54 4.11
CA ILE A 320 -3.09 16.04 5.43
C ILE A 320 -4.08 17.01 6.09
N ILE A 321 -3.64 18.23 6.43
CA ILE A 321 -4.50 19.25 7.05
C ILE A 321 -4.91 20.23 5.95
N LYS A 322 -6.07 19.97 5.33
CA LYS A 322 -6.54 20.72 4.15
C LYS A 322 -6.88 22.16 4.48
N ASN A 323 -7.54 22.41 5.62
CA ASN A 323 -7.91 23.74 6.05
C ASN A 323 -6.64 24.59 6.32
N PRO A 324 -6.47 25.74 5.64
CA PRO A 324 -5.28 26.56 5.76
C PRO A 324 -5.10 27.18 7.16
N GLU A 325 -6.18 27.48 7.88
CA GLU A 325 -6.13 28.08 9.20
C GLU A 325 -5.77 27.05 10.27
N GLU A 326 -6.39 25.86 10.22
CA GLU A 326 -6.02 24.74 11.09
C GLU A 326 -4.55 24.37 10.91
N ARG A 327 -4.10 24.30 9.66
CA ARG A 327 -2.69 24.05 9.35
C ARG A 327 -1.79 25.16 9.89
N ALA A 328 -2.19 26.42 9.78
CA ALA A 328 -1.45 27.55 10.34
C ALA A 328 -1.35 27.49 11.87
N ARG A 329 -2.40 27.04 12.56
CA ARG A 329 -2.39 26.81 14.01
C ARG A 329 -1.45 25.66 14.38
N PHE A 330 -1.55 24.52 13.67
CA PHE A 330 -0.66 23.37 13.89
C PHE A 330 0.82 23.74 13.78
N VAL A 331 1.24 24.46 12.74
CA VAL A 331 2.65 24.83 12.55
C VAL A 331 3.13 25.95 13.48
N LYS A 332 2.21 26.65 14.16
CA LYS A 332 2.54 27.69 15.16
C LYS A 332 2.52 27.15 16.59
N ASP A 333 2.03 25.93 16.80
CA ASP A 333 2.02 25.31 18.13
C ASP A 333 3.46 25.17 18.66
N PRO A 334 3.76 25.66 19.88
CA PRO A 334 5.11 25.61 20.43
C PRO A 334 5.67 24.20 20.58
N SER A 335 4.83 23.21 20.92
CA SER A 335 5.24 21.82 21.09
C SER A 335 5.58 21.19 19.74
N VAL A 336 4.78 21.50 18.71
CA VAL A 336 5.04 21.08 17.32
C VAL A 336 6.34 21.69 16.80
N LEU A 337 6.56 22.99 17.01
CA LEU A 337 7.78 23.69 16.59
C LEU A 337 9.03 23.12 17.28
N ALA A 338 8.98 22.91 18.59
CA ALA A 338 10.09 22.30 19.34
C ALA A 338 10.39 20.89 18.83
N PHE A 339 9.35 20.07 18.61
CA PHE A 339 9.48 18.74 18.03
C PHE A 339 10.15 18.79 16.65
N ILE A 340 9.71 19.67 15.76
CA ILE A 340 10.30 19.84 14.42
C ILE A 340 11.78 20.19 14.51
N GLN A 341 12.16 21.12 15.39
CA GLN A 341 13.55 21.52 15.57
C GLN A 341 14.41 20.36 16.06
N GLU A 342 13.95 19.62 17.06
CA GLU A 342 14.64 18.45 17.59
C GLU A 342 14.79 17.33 16.54
N GLN A 343 13.75 17.04 15.76
CA GLN A 343 13.82 16.08 14.65
C GLN A 343 14.81 16.52 13.57
N ASN A 344 14.83 17.81 13.23
CA ASN A 344 15.77 18.35 12.25
C ASN A 344 17.23 18.21 12.71
N LYS A 345 17.52 18.44 14.01
CA LYS A 345 18.86 18.23 14.59
C LYS A 345 19.33 16.78 14.38
N LEU A 346 18.47 15.82 14.70
CA LEU A 346 18.78 14.40 14.54
C LEU A 346 18.98 14.03 13.07
N ASP A 347 18.17 14.59 12.18
CA ASP A 347 18.32 14.33 10.74
C ASP A 347 19.60 14.94 10.17
N ASP A 348 19.96 16.17 10.56
CA ASP A 348 21.20 16.80 10.11
C ASP A 348 22.40 15.97 10.55
N TRP A 349 22.40 15.50 11.80
CA TRP A 349 23.42 14.62 12.32
C TRP A 349 23.51 13.29 11.58
N LEU A 350 22.37 12.65 11.27
CA LEU A 350 22.34 11.42 10.48
C LEU A 350 22.96 11.64 9.09
N ILE A 351 22.65 12.75 8.43
CA ILE A 351 23.25 13.09 7.14
C ILE A 351 24.76 13.34 7.26
N GLU A 352 25.23 13.95 8.34
CA GLU A 352 26.66 14.09 8.61
C GLU A 352 27.35 12.75 8.79
N GLN A 353 26.73 11.80 9.51
CA GLN A 353 27.29 10.44 9.62
C GLN A 353 27.30 9.74 8.26
N VAL A 354 26.24 9.86 7.44
CA VAL A 354 26.22 9.31 6.08
C VAL A 354 27.36 9.89 5.22
N LYS A 355 27.63 11.19 5.31
CA LYS A 355 28.75 11.81 4.58
C LYS A 355 30.11 11.22 4.98
N LYS A 356 30.28 10.84 6.24
CA LYS A 356 31.53 10.29 6.79
C LYS A 356 31.67 8.79 6.50
N GLU A 357 30.63 8.02 6.79
CA GLU A 357 30.67 6.56 6.83
C GLU A 357 30.18 5.90 5.53
N ARG A 358 29.24 6.54 4.83
CA ARG A 358 28.55 5.95 3.66
C ARG A 358 28.32 6.97 2.53
N PRO A 359 29.39 7.63 2.02
CA PRO A 359 29.27 8.68 1.02
C PRO A 359 28.63 8.22 -0.30
N GLN A 360 28.63 6.91 -0.59
CA GLN A 360 27.97 6.32 -1.74
C GLN A 360 26.47 6.62 -1.80
N TYR A 361 25.78 6.72 -0.65
CA TYR A 361 24.34 7.04 -0.62
C TYR A 361 24.03 8.45 -1.12
N LEU A 362 25.01 9.36 -1.09
CA LEU A 362 24.85 10.71 -1.64
C LEU A 362 24.83 10.72 -3.18
N ARG A 363 25.36 9.66 -3.80
CA ARG A 363 25.46 9.50 -5.25
C ARG A 363 24.36 8.60 -5.83
N ASP A 364 23.54 7.99 -4.98
CA ASP A 364 22.43 7.14 -5.41
C ASP A 364 21.31 7.98 -6.05
N PRO A 365 20.97 7.76 -7.34
CA PRO A 365 19.91 8.48 -8.03
C PRO A 365 18.54 8.40 -7.31
N ASN A 366 18.27 7.29 -6.63
CA ASN A 366 17.01 7.11 -5.89
C ASN A 366 16.93 8.03 -4.67
N LEU A 367 18.07 8.36 -4.07
CA LEU A 367 18.20 9.19 -2.87
C LEU A 367 18.46 10.67 -3.20
N GLN A 368 18.59 11.01 -4.48
CA GLN A 368 18.75 12.37 -4.96
C GLN A 368 17.40 13.04 -5.30
N THR A 369 17.38 14.37 -5.32
CA THR A 369 16.34 15.17 -5.95
C THR A 369 16.45 15.04 -7.47
N ILE A 370 15.42 15.50 -8.20
CA ILE A 370 15.42 15.53 -9.67
C ILE A 370 16.63 16.31 -10.22
N SER A 371 17.12 17.31 -9.48
CA SER A 371 18.33 18.08 -9.79
C SER A 371 19.66 17.37 -9.48
N GLY A 372 19.64 16.09 -9.06
CA GLY A 372 20.83 15.32 -8.71
C GLY A 372 21.46 15.66 -7.35
N ARG A 373 20.81 16.49 -6.53
CA ARG A 373 21.32 16.82 -5.18
C ARG A 373 20.85 15.77 -4.16
N PRO A 374 21.68 15.38 -3.18
CA PRO A 374 21.26 14.46 -2.13
C PRO A 374 20.02 14.98 -1.39
N SER A 375 18.97 14.17 -1.27
CA SER A 375 17.75 14.55 -0.56
C SER A 375 17.80 14.01 0.87
N LYS A 376 17.92 14.92 1.84
CA LYS A 376 17.90 14.61 3.28
C LYS A 376 16.72 13.70 3.66
N ALA A 377 15.52 14.05 3.24
CA ALA A 377 14.30 13.29 3.52
C ALA A 377 14.36 11.86 2.96
N LYS A 378 14.83 11.69 1.71
CA LYS A 378 14.92 10.37 1.08
C LYS A 378 15.97 9.49 1.75
N ILE A 379 17.13 10.07 2.09
CA ILE A 379 18.22 9.34 2.77
C ILE A 379 17.74 8.88 4.15
N VAL A 380 17.12 9.76 4.95
CA VAL A 380 16.58 9.39 6.26
C VAL A 380 15.52 8.30 6.14
N ALA A 381 14.61 8.41 5.16
CA ALA A 381 13.62 7.37 4.90
C ALA A 381 14.25 6.02 4.52
N TYR A 382 15.28 6.03 3.67
CA TYR A 382 16.01 4.83 3.29
C TYR A 382 16.72 4.17 4.48
N LEU A 383 17.42 4.96 5.30
CA LEU A 383 18.08 4.46 6.51
C LEU A 383 17.09 3.87 7.51
N TYR A 384 15.95 4.53 7.71
CA TYR A 384 14.91 4.05 8.59
C TYR A 384 14.33 2.72 8.08
N GLN A 385 13.93 2.64 6.80
CA GLN A 385 13.32 1.44 6.23
C GLN A 385 14.25 0.22 6.31
N ASN A 386 15.53 0.38 5.99
CA ASN A 386 16.49 -0.73 6.12
C ASN A 386 16.67 -1.21 7.57
N ASN A 387 16.69 -0.28 8.55
CA ASN A 387 16.77 -0.65 9.96
C ASN A 387 15.48 -1.29 10.47
N GLU A 388 14.32 -0.82 9.98
CA GLU A 388 13.01 -1.40 10.29
C GLU A 388 12.91 -2.84 9.79
N THR A 389 13.33 -3.12 8.55
CA THR A 389 13.39 -4.50 8.03
C THR A 389 14.28 -5.37 8.92
N HIS A 390 15.47 -4.89 9.28
CA HIS A 390 16.36 -5.64 10.17
C HIS A 390 15.75 -5.92 11.56
N ALA A 391 15.10 -4.92 12.16
CA ALA A 391 14.42 -5.09 13.44
C ALA A 391 13.27 -6.10 13.35
N MET A 392 12.49 -6.06 12.27
CA MET A 392 11.40 -7.02 12.04
C MET A 392 11.92 -8.43 11.79
N ASP A 393 13.08 -8.60 11.16
CA ASP A 393 13.72 -9.91 10.99
C ASP A 393 14.18 -10.51 12.33
N ILE A 394 14.66 -9.68 13.26
CA ILE A 394 14.98 -10.12 14.63
C ILE A 394 13.71 -10.58 15.35
N VAL A 395 12.62 -9.80 15.27
CA VAL A 395 11.34 -10.18 15.88
C VAL A 395 10.82 -11.49 15.28
N ARG A 396 10.92 -11.64 13.96
CA ARG A 396 10.54 -12.87 13.25
C ARG A 396 11.31 -14.08 13.76
N ALA A 397 12.64 -13.97 13.82
CA ALA A 397 13.49 -15.04 14.33
C ALA A 397 13.18 -15.40 15.79
N ALA A 398 12.86 -14.40 16.63
CA ALA A 398 12.47 -14.63 18.02
C ALA A 398 11.12 -15.35 18.13
N VAL A 399 10.13 -15.00 17.29
CA VAL A 399 8.84 -15.68 17.24
C VAL A 399 9.03 -17.13 16.78
N GLU A 400 9.77 -17.36 15.70
CA GLU A 400 10.10 -18.70 15.19
C GLU A 400 10.81 -19.56 16.24
N ALA A 401 11.72 -18.98 17.04
CA ALA A 401 12.42 -19.68 18.11
C ALA A 401 11.52 -19.98 19.33
N SER A 402 10.49 -19.18 19.57
CA SER A 402 9.56 -19.35 20.70
C SER A 402 8.49 -20.43 20.43
N GLU A 403 8.23 -20.76 19.17
CA GLU A 403 7.32 -21.83 18.76
C GLU A 403 8.10 -23.16 18.65
N SER A 404 8.01 -24.00 19.69
CA SER A 404 8.58 -25.37 19.71
C SER A 404 8.02 -26.24 18.56
N PRO A 405 8.73 -27.28 18.07
CA PRO A 405 8.56 -27.84 16.73
C PRO A 405 7.32 -28.74 16.62
N ARG A 406 6.15 -28.14 16.48
CA ARG A 406 4.99 -28.78 15.86
C ARG A 406 4.31 -27.72 14.99
N VAL A 407 4.41 -27.94 13.68
CA VAL A 407 3.86 -27.14 12.57
C VAL A 407 4.81 -26.02 12.08
N SER A 408 5.65 -26.39 11.11
CA SER A 408 6.46 -25.48 10.30
C SER A 408 5.56 -24.58 9.44
N TRP A 409 5.52 -23.27 9.69
CA TRP A 409 5.21 -22.26 8.67
C TRP A 409 6.05 -21.00 8.87
N ARG A 410 6.80 -20.62 7.81
CA ARG A 410 7.54 -19.36 7.76
C ARG A 410 6.59 -18.17 7.71
N LEU A 411 6.81 -17.24 8.62
CA LEU A 411 6.15 -15.94 8.68
C LEU A 411 6.45 -15.14 7.40
N VAL A 412 5.39 -14.83 6.67
CA VAL A 412 5.42 -13.92 5.52
C VAL A 412 5.62 -12.50 6.07
N GLY A 413 6.84 -12.01 5.91
CA GLY A 413 7.23 -10.66 6.31
C GLY A 413 6.46 -9.62 5.51
N LEU A 414 5.68 -8.80 6.20
CA LEU A 414 5.16 -7.54 5.68
C LEU A 414 5.95 -6.41 6.34
N SER A 415 7.04 -5.97 5.69
CA SER A 415 7.75 -4.71 5.99
C SER A 415 7.75 -3.79 4.78
#